data_AF-A0A8S3ALC8-F1
#
_entry.id   AF-A0A8S3ALC8-F1
#
_cell.length_a   1.000
_cell.length_b   1.000
_cell.length_c   1.000
_cell.angle_alpha   90.00
_cell.angle_beta   90.00
_cell.angle_gamma   90.00
#
_symmetry.space_group_name_H-M   'P 1'
#
loop_
_entity.id
_entity.type
_entity.pdbx_description
1 polymer ?
#
loop_
_entity_poly.entity_id
_entity_poly.type
_entity_poly.pdbx_seq_one_letter_code
_entity_poly.pdbx_strand_id
1 'polypeptide(L)' 'MAHYTTALWYLEKALEVRDNCDAADHVGFADVYDNIGRVYECLDDKLKAHSNFQTALEI' A
#
# COMPACT_ATOMS: atom_id res chain seq x y z
N MET A 1 -13.65 -9.71 5.52
CA MET A 1 -13.01 -10.07 4.23
C MET A 1 -13.38 -9.10 3.11
N ALA A 2 -14.66 -8.88 2.80
CA ALA A 2 -15.08 -7.96 1.72
C ALA A 2 -14.55 -6.51 1.87
N HIS A 3 -14.46 -5.98 3.09
CA HIS A 3 -13.94 -4.63 3.32
C HIS A 3 -12.43 -4.49 3.04
N TYR A 4 -11.65 -5.56 3.26
CA TYR A 4 -10.21 -5.55 3.02
C TYR A 4 -9.88 -5.63 1.53
N THR A 5 -10.63 -6.42 0.76
CA THR A 5 -10.50 -6.45 -0.70
C THR A 5 -10.85 -5.10 -1.32
N THR A 6 -11.88 -4.42 -0.79
CA THR A 6 -12.21 -3.06 -1.22
C THR A 6 -11.14 -2.05 -0.82
N ALA A 7 -10.57 -2.16 0.38
CA ALA A 7 -9.47 -1.31 0.82
C ALA A 7 -8.23 -1.45 -0.08
N LEU A 8 -7.83 -2.70 -0.40
CA LEU A 8 -6.73 -2.96 -1.33
C LEU A 8 -7.01 -2.34 -2.70
N TRP A 9 -8.21 -2.49 -3.24
CA TRP A 9 -8.58 -1.90 -4.53
C TRP A 9 -8.42 -0.37 -4.56
N TYR A 10 -8.87 0.32 -3.51
CA TYR A 10 -8.69 1.78 -3.42
C TYR A 10 -7.22 2.19 -3.25
N LEU A 11 -6.43 1.42 -2.49
CA LEU A 11 -5.00 1.68 -2.30
C LEU A 11 -4.21 1.47 -3.61
N GLU A 12 -4.53 0.42 -4.38
CA GLU A 12 -3.97 0.18 -5.72
C GLU A 12 -4.30 1.32 -6.68
N LYS A 13 -5.54 1.83 -6.65
CA LYS A 13 -5.93 3.00 -7.45
C LYS A 13 -5.19 4.27 -7.04
N ALA A 14 -4.90 4.43 -5.75
CA ALA A 14 -4.08 5.55 -5.29
C ALA A 14 -2.64 5.46 -5.80
N LEU A 15 -2.04 4.26 -5.86
CA LEU A 15 -0.73 4.04 -6.48
C LEU A 15 -0.74 4.41 -7.97
N GLU A 16 -1.74 3.93 -8.72
CA GLU A 16 -1.86 4.25 -10.16
C GLU A 16 -1.97 5.77 -10.41
N VAL A 17 -2.75 6.48 -9.60
CA VAL A 17 -2.89 7.95 -9.76
C VAL A 17 -1.59 8.66 -9.41
N ARG A 18 -0.89 8.23 -8.35
CA ARG A 18 0.38 8.82 -7.94
C ARG A 18 1.49 8.56 -8.96
N ASP A 19 1.54 7.38 -9.57
CA ASP A 19 2.51 7.03 -10.62
C ASP A 19 2.33 7.89 -11.89
N ASN A 20 1.08 8.26 -12.19
CA ASN A 20 0.77 9.16 -13.31
C ASN A 20 0.98 10.65 -12.99
N CYS A 21 1.22 11.00 -11.74
CA CYS A 21 1.56 12.36 -11.36
C CYS A 21 3.10 12.46 -11.34
N ASP A 22 3.69 13.33 -12.16
CA ASP A 22 5.15 13.65 -12.19
C ASP A 22 5.71 14.22 -10.84
N ALA A 23 4.97 14.06 -9.75
CA ALA A 23 5.40 14.41 -8.42
C ALA A 23 6.34 13.31 -7.91
N ALA A 24 7.61 13.67 -7.73
CA ALA A 24 8.60 12.95 -6.93
C ALA A 24 8.22 12.90 -5.42
N ASP A 25 6.93 12.77 -5.12
CA ASP A 25 6.37 12.69 -3.78
C ASP A 25 6.46 11.25 -3.27
N HIS A 26 7.70 10.81 -3.07
CA HIS A 26 8.06 9.49 -2.54
C HIS A 26 7.37 9.22 -1.20
N VAL A 27 7.23 10.24 -0.34
CA VAL A 27 6.53 10.15 0.96
C VAL A 27 5.10 9.64 0.78
N GLY A 28 4.42 10.13 -0.26
CA GLY A 28 3.06 9.71 -0.55
C GLY A 28 2.92 8.26 -1.03
N PHE A 29 3.96 7.66 -1.62
CA PHE A 29 3.98 6.24 -1.96
C PHE A 29 4.24 5.37 -0.73
N ALA A 30 5.19 5.77 0.14
CA ALA A 30 5.50 5.07 1.38
C ALA A 30 4.24 4.88 2.25
N ASP A 31 3.43 5.94 2.42
CA ASP A 31 2.17 5.88 3.17
C ASP A 31 1.18 4.87 2.58
N VAL A 32 1.11 4.76 1.26
CA VAL A 32 0.18 3.82 0.60
C VAL A 32 0.65 2.38 0.81
N TYR A 33 1.95 2.11 0.70
CA TYR A 33 2.52 0.79 1.00
C TYR A 33 2.35 0.40 2.49
N ASP A 34 2.53 1.32 3.45
CA ASP A 34 2.25 1.05 4.87
C ASP A 34 0.79 0.63 5.08
N ASN A 35 -0.15 1.34 4.45
CA ASN A 35 -1.57 1.03 4.55
C ASN A 35 -1.92 -0.33 3.93
N ILE A 36 -1.30 -0.70 2.80
CA ILE A 36 -1.45 -2.04 2.21
C ILE A 36 -0.91 -3.10 3.17
N GLY A 37 0.24 -2.86 3.80
CA GLY A 37 0.84 -3.73 4.80
C GLY A 37 -0.12 -4.03 5.95
N ARG A 38 -0.74 -2.98 6.53
CA ARG A 38 -1.74 -3.11 7.61
C ARG A 38 -2.97 -3.89 7.19
N VAL A 39 -3.43 -3.74 5.94
CA VAL A 39 -4.56 -4.53 5.43
C VAL A 39 -4.18 -6.01 5.36
N TYR A 40 -2.95 -6.34 4.96
CA TYR A 40 -2.48 -7.72 4.96
C TYR A 40 -2.26 -8.29 6.37
N GLU A 41 -1.85 -7.49 7.36
CA GLU A 41 -1.89 -7.92 8.77
C GLU A 41 -3.30 -8.30 9.20
N CYS A 42 -4.31 -7.50 8.83
CA CYS A 42 -5.71 -7.78 9.13
C CYS A 42 -6.26 -9.03 8.40
N LEU A 43 -5.58 -9.48 7.33
CA LEU A 43 -5.87 -10.70 6.59
C LEU A 43 -5.03 -11.91 7.04
N ASP A 44 -4.17 -11.74 8.05
CA ASP A 44 -3.19 -12.73 8.53
C ASP A 44 -2.16 -13.18 7.46
N ASP A 45 -1.99 -12.39 6.39
CA ASP A 45 -0.97 -12.61 5.35
C ASP A 45 0.32 -11.87 5.72
N LYS A 46 1.08 -12.44 6.66
CA LYS A 46 2.29 -11.82 7.22
C LYS A 46 3.39 -11.60 6.20
N LEU A 47 3.48 -12.45 5.17
CA LEU A 47 4.50 -12.33 4.14
C LEU A 47 4.25 -11.07 3.30
N LYS A 48 3.00 -10.85 2.88
CA LYS A 48 2.64 -9.64 2.13
C LYS A 48 2.70 -8.40 3.01
N ALA A 49 2.28 -8.49 4.27
CA ALA A 49 2.39 -7.38 5.21
C ALA A 49 3.84 -6.90 5.33
N HIS A 50 4.76 -7.82 5.65
CA HIS A 50 6.19 -7.53 5.79
C HIS A 50 6.78 -6.93 4.50
N SER A 51 6.48 -7.52 3.34
CA SER A 51 6.99 -7.02 2.06
C SER A 51 6.56 -5.57 1.81
N ASN A 52 5.29 -5.23 2.09
CA ASN A 52 4.79 -3.87 1.86
C ASN A 52 5.38 -2.86 2.86
N PHE A 53 5.56 -3.24 4.12
CA PHE A 53 6.25 -2.38 5.09
C PHE A 53 7.72 -2.14 4.72
N GLN A 54 8.39 -3.16 4.20
CA GLN A 54 9.76 -3.01 3.73
C GLN A 54 9.84 -2.06 2.52
N THR A 55 8.94 -2.22 1.54
CA THR A 55 8.85 -1.28 0.42
C THR A 55 8.55 0.14 0.88
N ALA A 56 7.66 0.33 1.85
CA ALA A 56 7.38 1.66 2.42
C ALA A 56 8.62 2.30 3.08
N LEU A 57 9.51 1.51 3.67
CA LEU A 57 10.73 1.99 4.31
C LEU A 57 11.85 2.32 3.30
N GLU A 58 11.85 1.66 2.15
CA GLU A 58 12.85 1.84 1.08
C GLU A 58 12.57 3.06 0.18
N ILE A 59 11.34 3.58 0.21
CA ILE A 59 10.87 4.77 -0.53
C ILE A 59 11.16 6.05 0.26
#